data_AF-A0A1Q7GRQ0-F1
#
_entry.id   AF-A0A1Q7GRQ0-F1
#
_cell.length_a   1.000
_cell.length_b   1.000
_cell.length_c   1.000
_cell.angle_alpha   90.00
_cell.angle_beta   90.00
_cell.angle_gamma   90.00
#
_symmetry.space_group_name_H-M   'P 1'
#
loop_
_entity.id
_entity.type
_entity.pdbx_description
1 polymer ?
#
loop_
_entity_poly.entity_id
_entity_poly.type
_entity_poly.pdbx_seq_one_letter_code
_entity_poly.pdbx_strand_id
1 'polypeptide(L)'
;MKLYERIGSTGTPPPGNLTGGLFTADLTVSMIRIHITDYLPAVLGNQTVDVVVGSATSHAEFAQILICPPQTVSGHGFVLRETTQPAVAPVVVGFVDIQANGGFDHQNLDAVTAPTVDNGAGLPAGSVLTAGASVSESQGASFTDTSAASTFAEVGGVPCILKAGSCTVSAEVIRSQSNSEAAASGTFSNADGTQLLGATVLGTDVCAMLGLESTCTPPANTRIDLAGLGFVILNEQVCDNGGTLAKECADGSVAGHAGLTVRGIRLVVTVPNVLGLTPGAEIIVAEAHSDAKFVKH
;
A
#
# COMPACT_ATOMS: atom_id res chain seq x y z
N MET A 1 20.73 4.34 -0.06
CA MET A 1 19.89 4.85 1.04
C MET A 1 18.51 4.21 0.93
N LYS A 2 18.00 3.65 2.02
CA LYS A 2 16.65 3.12 2.16
C LYS A 2 15.92 3.97 3.21
N LEU A 3 14.66 4.27 2.97
CA LEU A 3 13.78 4.94 3.92
C LEU A 3 12.75 3.93 4.40
N TYR A 4 12.41 3.96 5.69
CA TYR A 4 11.41 3.10 6.33
C TYR A 4 11.65 1.60 6.06
N GLU A 5 12.90 1.14 6.21
CA GLU A 5 13.26 -0.27 6.04
C GLU A 5 12.66 -1.12 7.17
N ARG A 6 12.05 -2.25 6.80
CA ARG A 6 11.51 -3.24 7.72
C ARG A 6 12.22 -4.57 7.53
N ILE A 7 12.76 -5.13 8.60
CA ILE A 7 13.47 -6.42 8.63
C ILE A 7 12.83 -7.28 9.70
N GLY A 8 12.35 -8.45 9.31
CA GLY A 8 11.69 -9.39 10.22
C GLY A 8 10.35 -9.88 9.68
N SER A 9 9.62 -10.62 10.51
CA SER A 9 8.31 -11.16 10.16
C SER A 9 7.26 -10.63 11.12
N THR A 10 6.19 -10.09 10.57
CA THR A 10 4.91 -9.87 11.25
C THR A 10 3.96 -11.05 11.09
N GLY A 11 4.33 -12.09 10.35
CA GLY A 11 3.45 -13.21 10.04
C GLY A 11 3.64 -14.42 10.94
N THR A 12 2.56 -15.19 11.09
CA THR A 12 2.51 -16.57 11.59
C THR A 12 3.49 -17.47 10.82
N PRO A 13 3.90 -18.62 11.41
CA PRO A 13 4.83 -19.53 10.74
C PRO A 13 4.29 -20.02 9.38
N PRO A 14 5.19 -20.43 8.46
CA PRO A 14 4.79 -20.98 7.16
C PRO A 14 3.75 -22.11 7.30
N PRO A 15 2.85 -22.29 6.31
CA PRO A 15 1.89 -23.38 6.30
C PRO A 15 2.60 -24.72 6.53
N GLY A 16 2.25 -25.41 7.62
CA GLY A 16 2.88 -26.67 8.05
C GLY A 16 3.69 -26.62 9.35
N ASN A 17 3.93 -25.44 9.93
CA ASN A 17 4.64 -25.25 11.22
C ASN A 17 3.71 -24.82 12.37
N LEU A 18 2.49 -25.35 12.41
CA LEU A 18 1.49 -25.07 13.46
C LEU A 18 1.47 -26.14 14.58
N THR A 19 2.46 -27.03 14.63
CA THR A 19 2.51 -28.11 15.62
C THR A 19 3.71 -27.96 16.54
N GLY A 20 3.45 -27.39 17.72
CA GLY A 20 4.33 -27.44 18.89
C GLY A 20 5.57 -26.58 18.78
N GLY A 21 5.66 -25.53 19.59
CA GLY A 21 6.84 -24.70 19.67
C GLY A 21 6.59 -23.35 20.32
N LEU A 22 7.64 -22.54 20.33
CA LEU A 22 7.62 -21.15 20.72
C LEU A 22 7.57 -20.33 19.41
N PHE A 23 6.53 -19.53 19.22
CA PHE A 23 6.52 -18.55 18.13
C PHE A 23 7.34 -17.35 18.57
N THR A 24 8.26 -16.93 17.71
CA THR A 24 9.05 -15.71 17.88
C THR A 24 8.88 -14.84 16.64
N ALA A 25 8.38 -13.63 16.83
CA ALA A 25 8.35 -12.59 15.80
C ALA A 25 9.24 -11.44 16.24
N ASP A 26 10.35 -11.25 15.53
CA ASP A 26 11.18 -10.07 15.61
C ASP A 26 10.85 -9.17 14.43
N LEU A 27 10.61 -7.91 14.72
CA LEU A 27 10.40 -6.89 13.72
C LEU A 27 11.26 -5.68 14.05
N THR A 28 12.18 -5.36 13.15
CA THR A 28 12.97 -4.12 13.20
C THR A 28 12.51 -3.17 12.11
N VAL A 29 12.15 -1.96 12.48
CA VAL A 29 11.79 -0.85 11.59
C VAL A 29 12.86 0.22 11.72
N SER A 30 13.39 0.70 10.60
CA SER A 30 14.41 1.75 10.52
C SER A 30 13.94 2.90 9.63
N MET A 31 13.84 4.13 10.15
CA MET A 31 13.36 5.29 9.38
C MET A 31 14.28 5.63 8.22
N ILE A 32 15.60 5.56 8.42
CA ILE A 32 16.58 5.76 7.37
C ILE A 32 17.68 4.74 7.55
N ARG A 33 18.01 3.96 6.52
CA ARG A 33 19.25 3.19 6.45
C ARG A 33 20.07 3.63 5.24
N ILE A 34 21.20 4.26 5.50
CA ILE A 34 22.16 4.64 4.47
C ILE A 34 23.24 3.57 4.43
N HIS A 35 23.19 2.73 3.40
CA HIS A 35 24.33 1.89 3.04
C HIS A 35 25.24 2.71 2.13
N ILE A 36 26.40 3.08 2.64
CA ILE A 36 27.46 3.77 1.92
C ILE A 36 28.45 2.70 1.47
N THR A 37 28.46 2.42 0.17
CA THR A 37 29.53 1.68 -0.49
C THR A 37 30.34 2.70 -1.28
N ASP A 38 31.52 3.08 -0.80
CA ASP A 38 32.48 3.69 -1.71
C ASP A 38 33.94 3.42 -1.33
N TYR A 39 34.73 3.34 -2.39
CA TYR A 39 36.18 3.32 -2.47
C TYR A 39 36.71 4.67 -1.95
N LEU A 40 36.68 4.88 -0.63
CA LEU A 40 37.32 6.05 -0.03
C LEU A 40 38.79 6.12 -0.51
N PRO A 41 39.23 7.21 -1.17
CA PRO A 41 40.53 7.26 -1.86
C PRO A 41 41.75 7.20 -0.93
N ALA A 42 41.53 7.03 0.38
CA ALA A 42 42.55 6.98 1.42
C ALA A 42 42.85 5.56 1.96
N VAL A 43 42.03 4.54 1.66
CA VAL A 43 42.25 3.16 2.13
C VAL A 43 41.88 2.13 1.06
N LEU A 44 42.85 1.27 0.70
CA LEU A 44 42.65 0.14 -0.20
C LEU A 44 41.74 -0.91 0.46
N GLY A 45 40.46 -0.92 0.10
CA GLY A 45 39.48 -1.92 0.53
C GLY A 45 38.04 -1.43 0.34
N ASN A 46 37.14 -2.30 -0.11
CA ASN A 46 35.70 -2.03 -0.17
C ASN A 46 35.17 -1.80 1.25
N GLN A 47 35.11 -0.55 1.68
CA GLN A 47 34.49 -0.19 2.95
C GLN A 47 33.00 0.04 2.74
N THR A 48 32.21 -0.62 3.56
CA THR A 48 30.77 -0.39 3.64
C THR A 48 30.45 0.22 5.00
N VAL A 49 29.67 1.29 5.01
CA VAL A 49 29.16 1.92 6.23
C VAL A 49 27.64 1.89 6.19
N ASP A 50 27.04 1.31 7.22
CA ASP A 50 25.59 1.37 7.45
C ASP A 50 25.28 2.45 8.49
N VAL A 51 24.56 3.50 8.08
CA VAL A 51 24.02 4.52 8.99
C VAL A 51 22.52 4.25 9.15
N VAL A 52 22.08 3.92 10.36
CA VAL A 52 20.65 3.75 10.67
C VAL A 52 20.18 4.92 11.53
N VAL A 53 19.17 5.65 11.06
CA VAL A 53 18.52 6.75 11.78
C VAL A 53 17.10 6.30 12.14
N GLY A 54 16.76 6.38 13.43
CA GLY A 54 15.47 5.98 13.98
C GLY A 54 15.20 4.49 13.80
N SER A 55 15.59 3.65 14.76
CA SER A 55 15.32 2.21 14.74
C SER A 55 14.43 1.80 15.90
N ALA A 56 13.44 0.95 15.64
CA ALA A 56 12.60 0.32 16.62
C ALA A 56 12.59 -1.18 16.38
N THR A 57 12.80 -1.97 17.43
CA THR A 57 12.67 -3.43 17.36
C THR A 57 11.55 -3.86 18.30
N SER A 58 10.56 -4.58 17.79
CA SER A 58 9.55 -5.27 18.58
C SER A 58 9.79 -6.77 18.53
N HIS A 59 9.63 -7.41 19.69
CA HIS A 59 9.76 -8.84 19.87
C HIS A 59 8.45 -9.36 20.45
N ALA A 60 7.90 -10.41 19.84
CA ALA A 60 6.77 -11.16 20.38
C ALA A 60 7.15 -12.63 20.50
N GLU A 61 6.92 -13.19 21.68
CA GLU A 61 7.16 -14.59 21.98
C GLU A 61 5.91 -15.19 22.62
N PHE A 62 5.36 -16.27 22.06
CA PHE A 62 4.27 -17.00 22.70
C PHE A 62 4.31 -18.49 22.36
N ALA A 63 3.84 -19.32 23.29
CA ALA A 63 3.66 -20.74 23.03
C ALA A 63 2.65 -20.92 21.88
N GLN A 64 3.01 -21.69 20.86
CA GLN A 64 2.08 -22.07 19.80
C GLN A 64 1.00 -22.99 20.40
N ILE A 65 -0.13 -22.39 20.73
CA ILE A 65 -1.33 -23.14 21.10
C ILE A 65 -2.05 -23.47 19.80
N LEU A 66 -2.30 -24.75 19.56
CA LEU A 66 -3.09 -25.21 18.42
C LEU A 66 -4.53 -24.66 18.57
N ILE A 67 -4.85 -23.58 17.88
CA ILE A 67 -6.25 -23.14 17.73
C ILE A 67 -6.83 -23.88 16.53
N CYS A 68 -7.79 -24.78 16.77
CA CYS A 68 -8.68 -25.30 15.73
C CYS A 68 -9.92 -24.39 15.63
N PRO A 69 -10.44 -24.00 14.45
CA PRO A 69 -9.84 -24.00 13.10
C PRO A 69 -10.01 -22.63 12.36
N PRO A 70 -9.76 -22.55 11.04
CA PRO A 70 -8.71 -21.81 10.36
C PRO A 70 -9.18 -20.43 9.86
N GLN A 71 -9.91 -19.70 10.70
CA GLN A 71 -10.32 -18.34 10.34
C GLN A 71 -9.10 -17.43 10.31
N THR A 72 -8.96 -16.65 9.26
CA THR A 72 -7.85 -15.73 9.12
C THR A 72 -8.35 -14.39 8.68
N VAL A 73 -7.68 -13.35 9.15
CA VAL A 73 -7.84 -11.99 8.67
C VAL A 73 -6.47 -11.47 8.28
N SER A 74 -6.39 -10.65 7.25
CA SER A 74 -5.17 -9.89 6.98
C SER A 74 -5.51 -8.52 6.45
N GLY A 75 -4.56 -7.60 6.56
CA GLY A 75 -4.73 -6.28 6.01
C GLY A 75 -3.41 -5.55 6.01
N HIS A 76 -3.16 -4.79 4.96
CA HIS A 76 -1.99 -3.93 4.85
C HIS A 76 -2.36 -2.65 4.11
N GLY A 77 -1.72 -1.56 4.49
CA GLY A 77 -1.95 -0.26 3.87
C GLY A 77 -0.64 0.51 3.73
N PHE A 78 -0.57 1.39 2.74
CA PHE A 78 0.54 2.33 2.61
C PHE A 78 0.12 3.65 1.97
N VAL A 79 0.83 4.71 2.34
CA VAL A 79 0.63 6.06 1.81
C VAL A 79 1.20 6.20 0.40
N LEU A 80 2.41 5.68 0.17
CA LEU A 80 3.07 5.75 -1.13
C LEU A 80 3.83 4.46 -1.40
N ARG A 81 3.75 4.00 -2.65
CA ARG A 81 4.66 3.02 -3.20
C ARG A 81 5.12 3.41 -4.60
N GLU A 82 6.41 3.26 -4.86
CA GLU A 82 7.01 3.36 -6.19
C GLU A 82 7.69 2.03 -6.54
N THR A 83 7.43 1.53 -7.74
CA THR A 83 8.13 0.37 -8.30
C THR A 83 8.64 0.68 -9.70
N THR A 84 9.88 0.30 -9.99
CA THR A 84 10.50 0.46 -11.32
C THR A 84 10.74 -0.91 -11.96
N GLN A 85 10.97 -0.93 -13.27
CA GLN A 85 11.37 -2.15 -13.98
C GLN A 85 12.61 -1.87 -14.86
N PRO A 86 13.78 -2.51 -14.60
CA PRO A 86 14.05 -3.46 -13.53
C PRO A 86 13.95 -2.82 -12.13
N ALA A 87 13.56 -3.64 -11.14
CA ALA A 87 13.29 -3.18 -9.79
C ALA A 87 14.57 -2.65 -9.13
N VAL A 88 14.66 -1.32 -9.02
CA VAL A 88 15.43 -0.69 -7.95
C VAL A 88 14.60 -0.87 -6.67
N ALA A 89 15.25 -1.02 -5.51
CA ALA A 89 14.55 -1.33 -4.25
C ALA A 89 13.28 -0.46 -4.09
N PRO A 90 12.09 -1.07 -3.98
CA PRO A 90 10.83 -0.33 -4.00
C PRO A 90 10.77 0.62 -2.81
N VAL A 91 10.36 1.86 -3.07
CA VAL A 91 10.12 2.84 -2.01
C VAL A 91 8.70 2.60 -1.51
N VAL A 92 8.55 2.31 -0.22
CA VAL A 92 7.25 2.21 0.45
C VAL A 92 7.27 3.16 1.64
N VAL A 93 6.28 4.03 1.73
CA VAL A 93 6.13 4.98 2.82
C VAL A 93 4.75 4.78 3.44
N GLY A 94 4.72 4.84 4.76
CA GLY A 94 3.49 4.79 5.51
C GLY A 94 2.87 3.41 5.66
N PHE A 95 3.70 2.36 5.71
CA PHE A 95 3.25 0.97 5.72
C PHE A 95 2.72 0.54 7.09
N VAL A 96 1.57 -0.12 7.09
CA VAL A 96 0.99 -0.85 8.23
C VAL A 96 0.58 -2.24 7.79
N ASP A 97 0.58 -3.20 8.71
CA ASP A 97 0.02 -4.53 8.49
C ASP A 97 -0.50 -5.19 9.77
N ILE A 98 -1.43 -6.12 9.60
CA ILE A 98 -1.91 -6.98 10.68
C ILE A 98 -1.60 -8.45 10.38
N GLN A 99 -1.50 -9.24 11.45
CA GLN A 99 -1.24 -10.67 11.36
C GLN A 99 -2.49 -11.45 10.96
N ALA A 100 -2.30 -12.72 10.57
CA ALA A 100 -3.37 -13.67 10.19
C ALA A 100 -4.45 -13.87 11.28
N ASN A 101 -4.12 -13.60 12.54
CA ASN A 101 -5.01 -13.76 13.69
C ASN A 101 -5.71 -12.45 14.09
N GLY A 102 -5.52 -11.39 13.30
CA GLY A 102 -5.99 -10.04 13.61
C GLY A 102 -4.95 -9.20 14.33
N GLY A 103 -5.42 -8.09 14.88
CA GLY A 103 -4.60 -7.07 15.53
C GLY A 103 -4.98 -5.67 15.08
N PHE A 104 -4.12 -4.72 15.43
CA PHE A 104 -4.22 -3.32 15.09
C PHE A 104 -2.82 -2.78 14.82
N ASP A 105 -2.63 -2.13 13.69
CA ASP A 105 -1.42 -1.38 13.36
C ASP A 105 -1.82 0.00 12.83
N HIS A 106 -1.09 1.01 13.27
CA HIS A 106 -1.40 2.41 12.99
C HIS A 106 -0.12 3.20 12.83
N GLN A 107 -0.14 4.08 11.84
CA GLN A 107 0.97 4.95 11.56
C GLN A 107 0.47 6.34 11.14
N ASN A 108 1.12 7.36 11.67
CA ASN A 108 0.89 8.76 11.31
C ASN A 108 2.21 9.39 10.87
N LEU A 109 2.16 10.18 9.79
CA LEU A 109 3.27 10.91 9.22
C LEU A 109 2.86 12.37 9.05
N ASP A 110 3.59 13.30 9.66
CA ASP A 110 3.29 14.74 9.54
C ASP A 110 3.49 15.27 8.11
N ALA A 111 4.42 14.68 7.37
CA ALA A 111 4.65 14.95 5.97
C ALA A 111 5.33 13.76 5.30
N VAL A 112 4.96 13.51 4.04
CA VAL A 112 5.68 12.59 3.16
C VAL A 112 6.38 13.41 2.09
N THR A 113 7.70 13.31 2.06
CA THR A 113 8.51 13.79 0.95
C THR A 113 9.29 12.59 0.44
N ALA A 114 8.90 12.06 -0.71
CA ALA A 114 9.67 11.01 -1.37
C ALA A 114 10.66 11.69 -2.34
N PRO A 115 11.97 11.70 -2.03
CA PRO A 115 12.96 12.20 -2.96
C PRO A 115 13.09 11.22 -4.13
N THR A 116 12.88 11.72 -5.34
CA THR A 116 13.14 10.93 -6.55
C THR A 116 14.63 11.02 -6.82
N VAL A 117 15.33 9.96 -6.45
CA VAL A 117 16.76 9.85 -6.70
C VAL A 117 16.94 9.67 -8.21
N ASP A 118 17.64 10.62 -8.83
CA ASP A 118 18.08 10.57 -10.22
C ASP A 118 19.19 9.50 -10.37
N ASN A 119 18.82 8.24 -10.17
CA ASN A 119 19.72 7.08 -10.23
C ASN A 119 19.68 6.41 -11.62
N GLY A 120 19.22 7.11 -12.66
CA GLY A 120 19.13 6.58 -14.03
C GLY A 120 18.09 5.47 -14.25
N ALA A 121 17.23 5.20 -13.27
CA ALA A 121 16.16 4.20 -13.34
C ALA A 121 14.89 4.58 -12.53
N GLY A 122 14.79 5.83 -12.06
CA GLY A 122 13.68 6.31 -11.22
C GLY A 122 12.99 7.54 -11.81
N LEU A 123 11.96 7.99 -11.11
CA LEU A 123 11.30 9.29 -11.31
C LEU A 123 12.32 10.44 -11.54
N PRO A 124 12.10 11.38 -12.49
CA PRO A 124 13.08 12.43 -12.77
C PRO A 124 13.36 13.26 -11.53
N ALA A 125 14.55 13.87 -11.48
CA ALA A 125 14.83 14.94 -10.54
C ALA A 125 13.72 16.02 -10.61
N GLY A 126 12.87 16.08 -9.57
CA GLY A 126 11.82 17.10 -9.44
C GLY A 126 10.37 16.61 -9.42
N SER A 127 10.08 15.32 -9.62
CA SER A 127 8.76 14.75 -9.32
C SER A 127 8.68 14.35 -7.85
N VAL A 128 8.69 15.35 -6.98
CA VAL A 128 8.56 15.12 -5.55
C VAL A 128 7.09 14.87 -5.26
N LEU A 129 6.71 13.65 -4.84
CA LEU A 129 5.50 13.51 -4.04
C LEU A 129 5.78 14.23 -2.73
N THR A 130 5.18 15.41 -2.62
CA THR A 130 4.98 16.05 -1.33
C THR A 130 3.55 15.78 -0.94
N ALA A 131 3.37 15.26 0.27
CA ALA A 131 2.10 15.13 0.92
C ALA A 131 2.24 15.64 2.34
N GLY A 132 1.17 16.23 2.87
CA GLY A 132 1.07 16.64 4.26
C GLY A 132 0.80 15.46 5.18
N ALA A 133 0.01 15.71 6.22
CA ALA A 133 -0.36 14.71 7.20
C ALA A 133 -0.96 13.48 6.49
N SER A 134 -0.43 12.31 6.83
CA SER A 134 -0.81 11.04 6.24
C SER A 134 -0.98 10.00 7.33
N VAL A 135 -2.00 9.16 7.21
CA VAL A 135 -2.33 8.13 8.20
C VAL A 135 -2.59 6.83 7.48
N SER A 136 -2.01 5.75 7.98
CA SER A 136 -2.40 4.39 7.60
C SER A 136 -2.80 3.62 8.84
N GLU A 137 -3.83 2.80 8.73
CA GLU A 137 -4.31 1.96 9.82
C GLU A 137 -4.86 0.65 9.26
N SER A 138 -4.56 -0.45 9.93
CA SER A 138 -5.07 -1.77 9.61
C SER A 138 -5.54 -2.42 10.89
N GLN A 139 -6.72 -3.01 10.87
CA GLN A 139 -7.28 -3.72 12.02
C GLN A 139 -8.06 -4.95 11.57
N GLY A 140 -8.07 -5.98 12.41
CA GLY A 140 -8.85 -7.18 12.14
C GLY A 140 -9.02 -8.07 13.35
N ALA A 141 -10.06 -8.88 13.32
CA ALA A 141 -10.36 -9.86 14.35
C ALA A 141 -11.12 -11.05 13.75
N SER A 142 -10.89 -12.21 14.35
CA SER A 142 -11.63 -13.44 14.06
C SER A 142 -12.44 -13.85 15.29
N PHE A 143 -13.73 -14.14 15.10
CA PHE A 143 -14.71 -14.55 16.11
C PHE A 143 -15.31 -15.91 15.74
N THR A 144 -16.02 -16.56 16.66
CA THR A 144 -16.57 -17.90 16.42
C THR A 144 -17.47 -18.03 15.18
N ASP A 145 -18.12 -16.94 14.78
CA ASP A 145 -19.10 -16.87 13.70
C ASP A 145 -18.72 -15.94 12.54
N THR A 146 -17.71 -15.08 12.72
CA THR A 146 -17.32 -14.05 11.75
C THR A 146 -15.84 -13.70 11.83
N SER A 147 -15.20 -13.44 10.69
CA SER A 147 -13.88 -12.83 10.54
C SER A 147 -14.04 -11.48 9.86
N ALA A 148 -13.40 -10.42 10.36
CA ALA A 148 -13.47 -9.10 9.75
C ALA A 148 -12.12 -8.39 9.78
N ALA A 149 -11.81 -7.70 8.68
CA ALA A 149 -10.62 -6.86 8.51
C ALA A 149 -11.02 -5.53 7.87
N SER A 150 -10.36 -4.46 8.29
CA SER A 150 -10.52 -3.12 7.76
C SER A 150 -9.18 -2.42 7.71
N THR A 151 -8.89 -1.80 6.58
CA THR A 151 -7.65 -1.04 6.38
C THR A 151 -7.96 0.28 5.70
N PHE A 152 -7.26 1.34 6.11
CA PHE A 152 -7.22 2.57 5.34
C PHE A 152 -5.83 3.15 5.21
N ALA A 153 -5.65 3.92 4.14
CA ALA A 153 -4.53 4.81 3.94
C ALA A 153 -5.08 6.16 3.48
N GLU A 154 -4.69 7.22 4.17
CA GLU A 154 -5.13 8.59 3.92
C GLU A 154 -3.92 9.51 3.77
N VAL A 155 -4.00 10.39 2.79
CA VAL A 155 -2.95 11.34 2.45
C VAL A 155 -3.62 12.68 2.21
N GLY A 156 -3.33 13.65 3.08
CA GLY A 156 -3.82 15.02 2.98
C GLY A 156 -2.79 15.96 2.35
N GLY A 157 -3.27 17.00 1.67
CA GLY A 157 -2.44 18.05 1.08
C GLY A 157 -1.43 17.49 0.08
N VAL A 158 -1.89 16.90 -1.02
CA VAL A 158 -1.06 16.30 -2.07
C VAL A 158 -0.90 17.26 -3.26
N PRO A 159 -0.10 18.34 -3.14
CA PRO A 159 0.00 19.38 -4.17
C PRO A 159 0.46 18.84 -5.52
N CYS A 160 1.24 17.75 -5.54
CA CYS A 160 1.58 17.09 -6.79
C CYS A 160 2.09 15.66 -6.59
N ILE A 161 1.50 14.72 -7.34
CA ILE A 161 1.95 13.32 -7.43
C ILE A 161 2.95 13.16 -8.56
N LEU A 162 2.68 13.80 -9.70
CA LEU A 162 3.54 13.76 -10.88
C LEU A 162 3.66 15.15 -11.49
N LYS A 163 4.90 15.59 -11.73
CA LYS A 163 5.19 16.89 -12.35
C LYS A 163 5.84 16.71 -13.72
N ALA A 164 5.24 17.32 -14.74
CA ALA A 164 5.74 17.39 -16.12
C ALA A 164 5.76 18.84 -16.59
N GLY A 165 6.66 19.66 -16.03
CA GLY A 165 6.58 21.11 -16.11
C GLY A 165 5.58 21.66 -15.08
N SER A 166 4.28 21.53 -15.34
CA SER A 166 3.20 21.74 -14.36
C SER A 166 2.81 20.43 -13.67
N CYS A 167 1.95 20.51 -12.63
CA CYS A 167 1.46 19.30 -12.00
C CYS A 167 0.48 18.55 -12.92
N THR A 168 0.80 17.31 -13.23
CA THR A 168 0.02 16.43 -14.12
C THR A 168 -1.07 15.70 -13.35
N VAL A 169 -0.78 15.27 -12.13
CA VAL A 169 -1.74 14.57 -11.26
C VAL A 169 -1.59 15.13 -9.84
N SER A 170 -2.68 15.59 -9.25
CA SER A 170 -2.74 16.07 -7.86
C SER A 170 -4.09 15.75 -7.22
N ALA A 171 -4.15 15.85 -5.90
CA ALA A 171 -5.39 15.75 -5.13
C ALA A 171 -5.25 16.54 -3.82
N GLU A 172 -6.36 16.95 -3.23
CA GLU A 172 -6.33 17.55 -1.90
C GLU A 172 -6.29 16.47 -0.81
N VAL A 173 -7.16 15.47 -0.94
CA VAL A 173 -7.21 14.32 -0.03
C VAL A 173 -7.39 13.05 -0.85
N ILE A 174 -6.60 12.03 -0.51
CA ILE A 174 -6.73 10.68 -1.05
C ILE A 174 -6.90 9.76 0.14
N ARG A 175 -8.07 9.15 0.27
CA ARG A 175 -8.36 8.11 1.25
C ARG A 175 -8.78 6.85 0.52
N SER A 176 -8.06 5.77 0.74
CA SER A 176 -8.48 4.43 0.33
C SER A 176 -8.93 3.68 1.57
N GLN A 177 -10.08 3.02 1.49
CA GLN A 177 -10.60 2.16 2.54
C GLN A 177 -10.96 0.82 1.93
N SER A 178 -10.55 -0.26 2.59
CA SER A 178 -11.01 -1.61 2.29
C SER A 178 -11.59 -2.24 3.55
N ASN A 179 -12.76 -2.86 3.41
CA ASN A 179 -13.44 -3.60 4.47
C ASN A 179 -13.77 -4.99 3.92
N SER A 180 -13.42 -6.04 4.66
CA SER A 180 -13.70 -7.43 4.30
C SER A 180 -14.29 -8.18 5.49
N GLU A 181 -15.37 -8.91 5.26
CA GLU A 181 -16.03 -9.74 6.26
C GLU A 181 -16.35 -11.12 5.68
N ALA A 182 -16.12 -12.15 6.47
CA ALA A 182 -16.48 -13.52 6.15
C ALA A 182 -17.18 -14.18 7.35
N ALA A 183 -18.36 -14.73 7.12
CA ALA A 183 -19.20 -15.37 8.12
C ALA A 183 -19.91 -16.60 7.56
N ALA A 184 -20.55 -17.38 8.43
CA ALA A 184 -21.36 -18.53 8.00
C ALA A 184 -22.55 -18.14 7.10
N SER A 185 -23.03 -16.90 7.23
CA SER A 185 -24.12 -16.31 6.46
C SER A 185 -23.70 -15.81 5.07
N GLY A 186 -22.40 -15.58 4.85
CA GLY A 186 -21.88 -15.02 3.61
C GLY A 186 -20.55 -14.31 3.80
N THR A 187 -20.03 -13.80 2.69
CA THR A 187 -18.76 -13.08 2.60
C THR A 187 -19.00 -11.82 1.80
N PHE A 188 -18.42 -10.69 2.18
CA PHE A 188 -18.50 -9.47 1.39
C PHE A 188 -17.28 -8.58 1.65
N SER A 189 -16.96 -7.75 0.67
CA SER A 189 -15.99 -6.67 0.78
C SER A 189 -16.54 -5.40 0.15
N ASN A 190 -16.24 -4.24 0.75
CA ASN A 190 -16.61 -2.94 0.21
C ASN A 190 -15.49 -1.91 0.43
N ALA A 191 -15.57 -0.82 -0.32
CA ALA A 191 -14.65 0.30 -0.26
C ALA A 191 -15.25 1.52 0.45
N ASP A 192 -16.28 1.32 1.28
CA ASP A 192 -17.03 2.41 1.92
C ASP A 192 -16.10 3.23 2.82
N GLY A 193 -15.98 4.52 2.53
CA GLY A 193 -15.00 5.40 3.18
C GLY A 193 -13.86 5.84 2.25
N THR A 194 -13.77 5.30 1.04
CA THR A 194 -12.84 5.78 0.01
C THR A 194 -13.26 7.16 -0.49
N GLN A 195 -12.31 8.09 -0.52
CA GLN A 195 -12.51 9.48 -0.93
C GLN A 195 -11.35 9.96 -1.81
N LEU A 196 -11.69 10.71 -2.85
CA LEU A 196 -10.71 11.36 -3.70
C LEU A 196 -11.15 12.81 -3.96
N LEU A 197 -10.70 13.72 -3.10
CA LEU A 197 -11.15 15.12 -3.10
C LEU A 197 -10.16 16.01 -3.83
N GLY A 198 -10.68 16.96 -4.62
CA GLY A 198 -9.87 17.95 -5.35
C GLY A 198 -8.90 17.32 -6.35
N ALA A 199 -9.20 16.11 -6.84
CA ALA A 199 -8.32 15.44 -7.78
C ALA A 199 -8.33 16.13 -9.15
N THR A 200 -7.14 16.40 -9.66
CA THR A 200 -6.96 16.93 -11.01
C THR A 200 -6.03 16.04 -11.82
N VAL A 201 -6.37 15.88 -13.10
CA VAL A 201 -5.56 15.17 -14.09
C VAL A 201 -5.38 16.09 -15.29
N LEU A 202 -4.12 16.34 -15.67
CA LEU A 202 -3.74 17.31 -16.71
C LEU A 202 -4.33 18.70 -16.45
N GLY A 203 -4.43 19.10 -15.18
CA GLY A 203 -5.00 20.37 -14.74
C GLY A 203 -6.53 20.46 -14.86
N THR A 204 -7.22 19.38 -15.22
CA THR A 204 -8.68 19.30 -15.27
C THR A 204 -9.19 18.62 -14.01
N ASP A 205 -10.20 19.20 -13.37
CA ASP A 205 -10.91 18.58 -12.24
C ASP A 205 -11.57 17.26 -12.67
N VAL A 206 -11.29 16.20 -11.92
CA VAL A 206 -11.77 14.84 -12.24
C VAL A 206 -13.30 14.78 -12.14
N CYS A 207 -13.90 15.42 -11.14
CA CYS A 207 -15.35 15.40 -10.99
C CYS A 207 -16.05 16.10 -12.17
N ALA A 208 -15.56 17.27 -12.56
CA ALA A 208 -16.05 17.98 -13.75
C ALA A 208 -15.86 17.15 -15.03
N MET A 209 -14.71 16.48 -15.19
CA MET A 209 -14.44 15.60 -16.33
C MET A 209 -15.43 14.44 -16.42
N LEU A 210 -15.81 13.88 -15.28
CA LEU A 210 -16.74 12.75 -15.18
C LEU A 210 -18.21 13.17 -15.12
N GLY A 211 -18.51 14.47 -15.13
CA GLY A 211 -19.87 15.00 -14.98
C GLY A 211 -20.48 14.73 -13.60
N LEU A 212 -19.64 14.64 -12.57
CA LEU A 212 -20.01 14.39 -11.18
C LEU A 212 -19.99 15.70 -10.38
N GLU A 213 -20.65 15.71 -9.22
CA GLU A 213 -20.60 16.85 -8.30
C GLU A 213 -19.17 17.06 -7.75
N SER A 214 -18.84 18.27 -7.32
CA SER A 214 -17.45 18.70 -7.00
C SER A 214 -16.77 17.96 -5.83
N THR A 215 -17.46 17.09 -5.10
CA THR A 215 -16.92 16.24 -4.02
C THR A 215 -17.12 14.76 -4.32
N CYS A 216 -17.08 14.39 -5.60
CA CYS A 216 -17.32 13.03 -6.04
C CYS A 216 -16.17 12.09 -5.67
N THR A 217 -16.50 10.83 -5.41
CA THR A 217 -15.55 9.73 -5.56
C THR A 217 -15.74 9.17 -6.98
N PRO A 218 -14.71 9.15 -7.85
CA PRO A 218 -14.83 8.54 -9.16
C PRO A 218 -15.31 7.09 -9.07
N PRO A 219 -16.09 6.58 -10.05
CA PRO A 219 -16.45 5.17 -10.10
C PRO A 219 -15.22 4.26 -9.97
N ALA A 220 -15.42 3.08 -9.39
CA ALA A 220 -14.34 2.10 -9.24
C ALA A 220 -13.65 1.83 -10.58
N ASN A 221 -12.32 1.74 -10.55
CA ASN A 221 -11.46 1.49 -11.72
C ASN A 221 -11.58 2.56 -12.84
N THR A 222 -11.81 3.82 -12.49
CA THR A 222 -11.85 4.92 -13.48
C THR A 222 -10.47 5.10 -14.09
N ARG A 223 -10.35 4.89 -15.40
CA ARG A 223 -9.09 5.02 -16.15
C ARG A 223 -9.07 6.31 -16.97
N ILE A 224 -7.97 7.06 -16.86
CA ILE A 224 -7.69 8.23 -17.70
C ILE A 224 -6.35 8.04 -18.39
N ASP A 225 -6.34 8.07 -19.72
CA ASP A 225 -5.11 7.96 -20.51
C ASP A 225 -4.33 9.29 -20.52
N LEU A 226 -3.02 9.19 -20.33
CA LEU A 226 -2.08 10.31 -20.28
C LEU A 226 -1.20 10.25 -21.53
N ALA A 227 -1.55 11.07 -22.53
CA ALA A 227 -0.85 11.09 -23.81
C ALA A 227 0.67 11.30 -23.63
N GLY A 228 1.48 10.39 -24.19
CA GLY A 228 2.94 10.45 -24.09
C GLY A 228 3.53 9.98 -22.76
N LEU A 229 2.74 9.36 -21.87
CA LEU A 229 3.19 8.83 -20.59
C LEU A 229 2.66 7.42 -20.30
N GLY A 230 1.34 7.25 -20.37
CA GLY A 230 0.67 6.02 -19.98
C GLY A 230 -0.76 6.30 -19.53
N PHE A 231 -1.10 5.93 -18.30
CA PHE A 231 -2.45 6.13 -17.77
C PHE A 231 -2.46 6.22 -16.25
N VAL A 232 -3.54 6.79 -15.73
CA VAL A 232 -3.87 6.77 -14.31
C VAL A 232 -5.17 6.00 -14.10
N ILE A 233 -5.21 5.17 -13.06
CA ILE A 233 -6.43 4.54 -12.54
C ILE A 233 -6.75 5.22 -11.21
N LEU A 234 -7.98 5.69 -11.09
CA LEU A 234 -8.53 6.32 -9.90
C LEU A 234 -9.50 5.33 -9.24
N ASN A 235 -9.48 5.29 -7.90
CA ASN A 235 -10.32 4.37 -7.12
C ASN A 235 -10.22 2.93 -7.67
N GLU A 236 -8.98 2.45 -7.88
CA GLU A 236 -8.75 1.08 -8.35
C GLU A 236 -9.21 0.11 -7.26
N GLN A 237 -10.09 -0.82 -7.61
CA GLN A 237 -10.65 -1.81 -6.71
C GLN A 237 -10.52 -3.20 -7.34
N VAL A 238 -9.91 -4.12 -6.59
CA VAL A 238 -9.62 -5.48 -7.06
C VAL A 238 -10.07 -6.48 -6.00
N CYS A 239 -10.95 -7.42 -6.39
CA CYS A 239 -11.30 -8.54 -5.55
C CYS A 239 -10.18 -9.59 -5.55
N ASP A 240 -9.55 -9.82 -4.40
CA ASP A 240 -8.37 -10.69 -4.29
C ASP A 240 -8.72 -12.18 -4.41
N ASN A 241 -10.00 -12.52 -4.24
CA ASN A 241 -10.52 -13.88 -4.37
C ASN A 241 -10.98 -14.24 -5.79
N GLY A 242 -10.77 -13.34 -6.76
CA GLY A 242 -11.22 -13.50 -8.15
C GLY A 242 -12.72 -13.29 -8.35
N GLY A 243 -13.42 -12.73 -7.36
CA GLY A 243 -14.82 -12.31 -7.47
C GLY A 243 -15.01 -11.01 -8.25
N THR A 244 -16.23 -10.48 -8.21
CA THR A 244 -16.64 -9.26 -8.91
C THR A 244 -17.06 -8.16 -7.93
N LEU A 245 -16.75 -6.90 -8.27
CA LEU A 245 -17.16 -5.74 -7.46
C LEU A 245 -18.69 -5.60 -7.38
N ALA A 246 -19.41 -6.00 -8.43
CA ALA A 246 -20.88 -5.99 -8.46
C ALA A 246 -21.52 -6.98 -7.46
N LYS A 247 -20.73 -7.93 -6.95
CA LYS A 247 -21.11 -8.87 -5.90
C LYS A 247 -20.36 -8.62 -4.61
N GLU A 248 -19.74 -7.45 -4.42
CA GLU A 248 -18.98 -7.14 -3.21
C GLU A 248 -17.91 -8.20 -2.95
N CYS A 249 -17.29 -8.73 -4.00
CA CYS A 249 -16.34 -9.83 -3.94
C CYS A 249 -16.90 -11.12 -3.28
N ALA A 250 -18.21 -11.28 -3.13
CA ALA A 250 -18.83 -12.44 -2.50
C ALA A 250 -18.85 -13.71 -3.38
N ASP A 251 -18.59 -13.56 -4.67
CA ASP A 251 -18.67 -14.60 -5.72
C ASP A 251 -17.30 -15.15 -6.14
N GLY A 252 -16.29 -14.98 -5.28
CA GLY A 252 -14.94 -15.45 -5.55
C GLY A 252 -14.78 -16.97 -5.65
N SER A 253 -13.61 -17.38 -6.11
CA SER A 253 -13.25 -18.79 -6.34
C SER A 253 -12.99 -19.58 -5.05
N VAL A 254 -12.76 -18.89 -3.93
CA VAL A 254 -12.47 -19.48 -2.63
C VAL A 254 -13.68 -19.31 -1.73
N ALA A 255 -14.33 -20.43 -1.37
CA ALA A 255 -15.49 -20.41 -0.49
C ALA A 255 -15.13 -19.84 0.90
N GLY A 256 -15.99 -18.97 1.42
CA GLY A 256 -15.80 -18.38 2.75
C GLY A 256 -14.68 -17.34 2.81
N HIS A 257 -14.26 -16.76 1.68
CA HIS A 257 -13.19 -15.77 1.60
C HIS A 257 -13.68 -14.47 0.96
N ALA A 258 -13.43 -13.35 1.63
CA ALA A 258 -13.64 -11.99 1.16
C ALA A 258 -12.30 -11.26 1.16
N GLY A 259 -11.97 -10.57 0.08
CA GLY A 259 -10.70 -9.86 -0.06
C GLY A 259 -10.83 -8.73 -1.06
N LEU A 260 -10.36 -7.55 -0.68
CA LEU A 260 -10.41 -6.34 -1.51
C LEU A 260 -9.15 -5.51 -1.32
N THR A 261 -8.57 -5.12 -2.44
CA THR A 261 -7.52 -4.11 -2.51
C THR A 261 -8.08 -2.84 -3.14
N VAL A 262 -7.92 -1.71 -2.47
CA VAL A 262 -8.33 -0.37 -2.92
C VAL A 262 -7.11 0.53 -3.04
N ARG A 263 -6.93 1.17 -4.19
CA ARG A 263 -5.88 2.18 -4.41
C ARG A 263 -6.52 3.48 -4.87
N GLY A 264 -6.14 4.57 -4.24
CA GLY A 264 -6.71 5.88 -4.51
C GLY A 264 -6.29 6.35 -5.90
N ILE A 265 -4.98 6.34 -6.15
CA ILE A 265 -4.38 6.67 -7.44
C ILE A 265 -3.30 5.65 -7.77
N ARG A 266 -3.39 5.04 -8.96
CA ARG A 266 -2.31 4.24 -9.56
C ARG A 266 -1.92 4.82 -10.92
N LEU A 267 -0.71 5.36 -11.01
CA LEU A 267 -0.11 5.79 -12.26
C LEU A 267 0.74 4.65 -12.84
N VAL A 268 0.57 4.38 -14.13
CA VAL A 268 1.38 3.41 -14.86
C VAL A 268 2.00 4.07 -16.08
N VAL A 269 3.33 3.99 -16.18
CA VAL A 269 4.10 4.48 -17.32
C VAL A 269 4.22 3.37 -18.35
N THR A 270 3.80 3.63 -19.59
CA THR A 270 3.81 2.61 -20.65
C THR A 270 4.72 2.95 -21.82
N VAL A 271 5.16 4.19 -21.93
CA VAL A 271 6.00 4.66 -23.04
C VAL A 271 7.20 5.47 -22.56
N PRO A 272 8.31 5.47 -23.32
CA PRO A 272 9.38 6.44 -23.11
C PRO A 272 8.80 7.85 -23.15
N ASN A 273 9.20 8.69 -22.20
CA ASN A 273 8.58 9.97 -21.96
C ASN A 273 9.64 11.03 -21.64
N VAL A 274 9.25 12.28 -21.79
CA VAL A 274 10.11 13.45 -21.54
C VAL A 274 10.49 13.61 -20.07
N LEU A 275 9.84 12.85 -19.17
CA LEU A 275 10.13 12.81 -17.75
C LEU A 275 11.20 11.77 -17.42
N GLY A 276 11.73 11.02 -18.39
CA GLY A 276 12.73 9.99 -18.13
C GLY A 276 12.20 8.80 -17.32
N LEU A 277 10.88 8.67 -17.12
CA LEU A 277 10.31 7.51 -16.45
C LEU A 277 10.50 6.27 -17.30
N THR A 278 10.92 5.20 -16.67
CA THR A 278 11.08 3.92 -17.35
C THR A 278 9.70 3.31 -17.60
N PRO A 279 9.38 2.83 -18.82
CA PRO A 279 8.18 2.05 -19.07
C PRO A 279 8.10 0.86 -18.10
N GLY A 280 6.92 0.65 -17.50
CA GLY A 280 6.71 -0.31 -16.42
C GLY A 280 6.90 0.28 -15.02
N ALA A 281 7.29 1.54 -14.88
CA ALA A 281 7.25 2.23 -13.60
C ALA A 281 5.79 2.45 -13.15
N GLU A 282 5.55 2.22 -11.86
CA GLU A 282 4.25 2.44 -11.22
C GLU A 282 4.41 3.30 -9.96
N ILE A 283 3.44 4.20 -9.77
CA ILE A 283 3.28 4.98 -8.55
C ILE A 283 1.88 4.70 -8.01
N ILE A 284 1.81 4.28 -6.76
CA ILE A 284 0.56 4.04 -6.05
C ILE A 284 0.50 4.99 -4.86
N VAL A 285 -0.58 5.75 -4.76
CA VAL A 285 -0.85 6.65 -3.63
C VAL A 285 -2.11 6.18 -2.92
N ALA A 286 -1.99 6.01 -1.60
CA ALA A 286 -2.99 5.42 -0.71
C ALA A 286 -3.46 4.04 -1.19
N GLU A 287 -2.79 2.96 -0.77
CA GLU A 287 -3.31 1.59 -0.89
C GLU A 287 -3.86 1.14 0.45
N ALA A 288 -5.02 0.47 0.41
CA ALA A 288 -5.60 -0.24 1.54
C ALA A 288 -6.06 -1.62 1.06
N HIS A 289 -5.62 -2.66 1.74
CA HIS A 289 -6.02 -4.03 1.49
C HIS A 289 -6.57 -4.65 2.77
N SER A 290 -7.66 -5.42 2.64
CA SER A 290 -8.22 -6.23 3.71
C SER A 290 -8.72 -7.56 3.19
N ASP A 291 -8.53 -8.61 3.98
CA ASP A 291 -8.94 -9.98 3.70
C ASP A 291 -9.53 -10.63 4.94
N ALA A 292 -10.57 -11.42 4.74
CA ALA A 292 -11.24 -12.20 5.77
C ALA A 292 -11.62 -13.57 5.23
N LYS A 293 -11.32 -14.61 6.02
CA LYS A 293 -11.68 -15.98 5.73
C LYS A 293 -12.43 -16.63 6.90
N PHE A 294 -13.53 -17.27 6.56
CA PHE A 294 -14.37 -18.05 7.44
C PHE A 294 -14.53 -19.47 6.90
N VAL A 295 -14.41 -20.48 7.77
CA VAL A 295 -14.64 -21.87 7.41
C VAL A 295 -15.79 -22.41 8.23
N LYS A 296 -16.85 -22.84 7.53
CA LYS A 296 -18.05 -23.41 8.13
C LYS A 296 -17.76 -24.79 8.73
N HIS A 297 -18.25 -25.02 9.94
CA HIS A 297 -18.25 -26.33 10.62
C HIS A 297 -19.52 -27.11 10.36
#